data_AF-A0A969WJR0-F1
#
_entry.id   AF-A0A969WJR0-F1
#
_cell.length_a   1.000
_cell.length_b   1.000
_cell.length_c   1.000
_cell.angle_alpha   90.00
_cell.angle_beta   90.00
_cell.angle_gamma   90.00
#
_symmetry.space_group_name_H-M   'P 1'
#
loop_
_entity.id
_entity.type
_entity.pdbx_description
1 polymer ?
#
loop_
_entity_poly.entity_id
_entity_poly.type
_entity_poly.pdbx_seq_one_letter_code
_entity_poly.pdbx_strand_id
1 'polypeptide(L)'
;MPKFNFGEKVEYWAVVWGTAIMAITGFLLWNPIAVTAVLPGQFIPASKAAHGWEAVLAVLSILIWHFYNVLIKHLNLSIFTGKLPLEQMEEEHQLELERLAAGGELWPQPEAKDLHRRRIIFIVASVLVGGGALLALVVWAATFEQTAVTTIPRVTREVFVPLATPLP
;
A
#
# COMPACT_ATOMS: atom_id res chain seq x y z
N MET A 1 22.07 21.79 -0.37
CA MET A 1 21.15 21.02 0.51
C MET A 1 21.66 19.58 0.70
N PRO A 2 21.26 18.84 1.77
CA PRO A 2 21.72 17.46 1.98
C PRO A 2 21.16 16.48 0.94
N LYS A 3 21.57 15.20 1.01
CA LYS A 3 21.15 14.14 0.07
C LYS A 3 19.64 14.04 -0.15
N PHE A 4 18.84 14.30 0.88
CA PHE A 4 17.40 14.49 0.74
C PHE A 4 17.05 15.90 1.17
N ASN A 5 16.44 16.66 0.28
CA ASN A 5 15.97 18.00 0.54
C ASN A 5 14.77 17.95 1.52
N PHE A 6 14.33 19.12 1.99
CA PHE A 6 13.25 19.19 2.97
C PHE A 6 11.92 18.64 2.42
N GLY A 7 11.59 18.95 1.16
CA GLY A 7 10.37 18.50 0.50
C GLY A 7 10.31 16.96 0.41
N GLU A 8 11.40 16.34 -0.01
CA GLU A 8 11.50 14.88 -0.11
C GLU A 8 11.35 14.19 1.26
N LYS A 9 11.87 14.79 2.33
CA LYS A 9 11.68 14.28 3.69
C LYS A 9 10.22 14.39 4.14
N VAL A 10 9.56 15.49 3.80
CA VAL A 10 8.13 15.68 4.11
C VAL A 10 7.29 14.68 3.32
N GLU A 11 7.57 14.45 2.04
CA GLU A 11 6.92 13.42 1.24
C GLU A 11 7.10 12.03 1.85
N TYR A 12 8.32 11.69 2.30
CA TYR A 12 8.57 10.42 2.97
C TYR A 12 7.70 10.25 4.23
N TRP A 13 7.62 11.27 5.08
CA TRP A 13 6.76 11.24 6.27
C TRP A 13 5.27 11.18 5.91
N ALA A 14 4.83 11.90 4.87
CA ALA A 14 3.45 11.87 4.40
C ALA A 14 3.05 10.46 3.94
N VAL A 15 3.92 9.76 3.20
CA VAL A 15 3.66 8.37 2.78
C VAL A 15 3.58 7.42 3.97
N VAL A 16 4.49 7.54 4.95
CA VAL A 16 4.48 6.70 6.17
C VAL A 16 3.18 6.90 6.95
N TRP A 17 2.80 8.16 7.18
CA TRP A 17 1.58 8.52 7.90
C TRP A 17 0.31 8.08 7.15
N GLY A 18 0.21 8.42 5.87
CA GLY A 18 -0.93 8.05 5.04
C GLY A 18 -1.10 6.54 4.94
N THR A 19 -0.01 5.79 4.81
CA THR A 19 -0.06 4.31 4.82
C THR A 19 -0.62 3.78 6.14
N ALA A 20 -0.21 4.34 7.27
CA ALA A 20 -0.70 3.92 8.58
C ALA A 20 -2.21 4.19 8.74
N ILE A 21 -2.68 5.39 8.38
CA ILE A 21 -4.12 5.71 8.41
C ILE A 21 -4.89 4.79 7.48
N MET A 22 -4.45 4.64 6.23
CA MET A 22 -5.14 3.83 5.23
C MET A 22 -5.24 2.36 5.66
N ALA A 23 -4.16 1.78 6.19
CA ALA A 23 -4.16 0.40 6.67
C ALA A 23 -5.09 0.20 7.86
N ILE A 24 -5.01 1.06 8.89
CA ILE A 24 -5.83 0.93 10.11
C ILE A 24 -7.31 1.14 9.77
N THR A 25 -7.64 2.25 9.13
CA THR A 25 -9.04 2.59 8.82
C THR A 25 -9.62 1.63 7.78
N GLY A 26 -8.83 1.16 6.82
CA GLY A 26 -9.23 0.14 5.85
C GLY A 26 -9.58 -1.18 6.54
N PHE A 27 -8.76 -1.62 7.49
CA PHE A 27 -9.04 -2.82 8.29
C PHE A 27 -10.31 -2.66 9.13
N LEU A 28 -10.53 -1.50 9.74
CA LEU A 28 -11.74 -1.21 10.52
C LEU A 28 -13.01 -1.22 9.66
N LEU A 29 -12.92 -0.75 8.42
CA LEU A 29 -14.05 -0.70 7.49
C LEU A 29 -14.32 -2.03 6.79
N TRP A 30 -13.32 -2.92 6.70
CA TRP A 30 -13.48 -4.24 6.09
C TRP A 30 -14.47 -5.10 6.87
N ASN A 31 -14.34 -5.18 8.20
CA ASN A 31 -15.23 -5.97 9.06
C ASN A 31 -15.81 -5.14 10.22
N PRO A 32 -16.80 -4.27 9.95
CA PRO A 32 -17.32 -3.34 10.94
C PRO A 32 -18.02 -4.05 12.10
N ILE A 33 -18.67 -5.20 11.87
CA ILE A 33 -19.37 -5.96 12.91
C ILE A 33 -18.38 -6.45 13.96
N ALA A 34 -17.29 -7.09 13.55
CA ALA A 34 -16.24 -7.54 14.46
C ALA A 34 -15.58 -6.38 15.21
N VAL A 35 -15.36 -5.25 14.54
CA VAL A 35 -14.83 -4.03 15.17
C VAL A 35 -15.79 -3.52 16.24
N THR A 36 -17.10 -3.47 15.96
CA THR A 36 -18.08 -3.00 16.94
C THR A 36 -18.30 -3.93 18.13
N ALA A 37 -17.82 -5.17 18.06
CA ALA A 37 -17.81 -6.08 19.21
C ALA A 37 -16.75 -5.69 20.26
N VAL A 38 -15.72 -4.95 19.87
CA VAL A 38 -14.60 -4.53 20.74
C VAL A 38 -14.47 -3.01 20.90
N LEU A 39 -14.88 -2.24 19.90
CA LEU A 39 -14.84 -0.78 19.88
C LEU A 39 -16.25 -0.17 19.77
N PRO A 40 -16.47 1.03 20.31
CA PRO A 40 -17.74 1.75 20.12
C PRO A 40 -18.09 1.97 18.64
N GLY A 41 -19.39 1.91 18.31
CA GLY A 41 -19.89 2.05 16.93
C GLY A 41 -19.46 3.33 16.20
N GLN A 42 -19.13 4.40 16.93
CA GLN A 42 -18.64 5.67 16.37
C GLN A 42 -17.32 5.55 15.60
N PHE A 43 -16.52 4.51 15.86
CA PHE A 43 -15.25 4.30 15.17
C PHE A 43 -15.43 3.94 13.69
N ILE A 44 -16.58 3.40 13.30
CA ILE A 44 -16.88 3.08 11.89
C ILE A 44 -17.07 4.35 11.04
N PRO A 45 -17.98 5.29 11.35
CA PRO A 45 -18.10 6.53 10.59
C PRO A 45 -16.84 7.40 10.71
N ALA A 46 -16.15 7.40 11.85
CA ALA A 46 -14.86 8.09 11.98
C ALA A 46 -13.79 7.52 11.03
N SER A 47 -13.67 6.19 10.97
CA SER A 47 -12.77 5.50 10.02
C SER A 47 -13.14 5.80 8.58
N LYS A 48 -14.44 5.81 8.24
CA LYS A 48 -14.91 6.14 6.89
C LYS A 48 -14.50 7.54 6.47
N ALA A 49 -14.68 8.53 7.36
CA ALA A 49 -14.27 9.90 7.09
C ALA A 49 -12.74 10.01 6.95
N ALA A 50 -11.98 9.45 7.89
CA ALA A 50 -10.52 9.50 7.87
C ALA A 50 -9.94 8.80 6.63
N HIS A 51 -10.39 7.58 6.31
CA HIS A 51 -9.94 6.83 5.13
C HIS A 51 -10.25 7.58 3.84
N GLY A 52 -11.47 8.12 3.70
CA GLY A 52 -11.90 8.84 2.51
C GLY A 52 -11.08 10.12 2.29
N TRP A 53 -10.88 10.92 3.33
CA TRP A 53 -10.09 12.15 3.22
C TRP A 53 -8.61 11.89 3.01
N GLU A 54 -8.04 10.90 3.70
CA GLU A 54 -6.63 10.53 3.49
C GLU A 54 -6.40 9.99 2.08
N ALA A 55 -7.34 9.20 1.53
CA ALA A 55 -7.24 8.74 0.15
C ALA A 55 -7.21 9.91 -0.85
N VAL A 56 -8.04 10.93 -0.64
CA VAL A 56 -8.03 12.15 -1.48
C VAL A 56 -6.71 12.91 -1.31
N LEU A 57 -6.25 13.12 -0.07
CA LEU A 57 -4.99 13.79 0.20
C LEU A 57 -3.80 13.06 -0.42
N ALA A 58 -3.74 11.73 -0.30
CA ALA A 58 -2.69 10.90 -0.88
C ALA A 58 -2.67 11.02 -2.41
N VAL A 59 -3.82 10.90 -3.08
CA VAL A 59 -3.92 11.05 -4.54
C VAL A 59 -3.48 12.45 -4.97
N LEU A 60 -3.96 13.50 -4.32
CA LEU A 60 -3.57 14.87 -4.64
C LEU A 60 -2.08 15.12 -4.39
N SER A 61 -1.51 14.61 -3.30
CA SER A 61 -0.08 14.70 -3.00
C SER A 61 0.76 14.00 -4.08
N ILE A 62 0.33 12.83 -4.55
CA ILE A 62 1.04 12.12 -5.62
C ILE A 62 0.98 12.90 -6.93
N LEU A 63 -0.21 13.38 -7.33
CA LEU A 63 -0.40 14.02 -8.64
C LEU A 63 0.15 15.44 -8.72
N ILE A 64 -0.12 16.27 -7.70
CA ILE A 64 0.22 17.70 -7.73
C ILE A 64 1.64 17.93 -7.26
N TRP A 65 2.08 17.22 -6.22
CA TRP A 65 3.38 17.48 -5.61
C TRP A 65 4.44 16.51 -6.13
N HIS A 66 4.26 15.20 -5.96
CA HIS A 66 5.28 14.22 -6.31
C HIS A 66 5.53 14.14 -7.83
N PHE A 67 4.48 13.94 -8.63
CA PHE A 67 4.60 13.86 -10.09
C PHE A 67 5.09 15.17 -10.70
N TYR A 68 4.66 16.31 -10.16
CA TYR A 68 5.18 17.58 -10.63
C TYR A 68 6.69 17.66 -10.43
N ASN A 69 7.21 17.42 -9.22
CA ASN A 69 8.64 17.53 -8.95
C ASN A 69 9.47 16.47 -9.70
N VAL A 70 8.98 15.23 -9.80
CA VAL A 70 9.75 14.08 -10.34
C VAL A 70 9.62 13.92 -11.86
N LEU A 71 8.52 14.35 -12.47
CA LEU A 71 8.27 14.16 -13.91
C LEU A 71 8.16 15.47 -14.70
N ILE A 72 7.59 16.52 -14.11
CA ILE A 72 7.27 17.77 -14.84
C ILE A 72 8.36 18.83 -14.68
N LYS A 73 8.74 19.18 -13.43
CA LYS A 73 9.80 20.14 -13.11
C LYS A 73 11.15 19.62 -13.59
N HIS A 74 11.45 18.39 -13.21
CA HIS A 74 12.60 17.64 -13.70
C HIS A 74 12.10 16.29 -14.20
N LEU A 75 12.65 15.78 -15.31
CA LEU A 75 12.41 14.40 -15.71
C LEU A 75 13.41 13.49 -14.98
N ASN A 76 13.15 13.24 -13.68
CA ASN A 76 14.05 12.49 -12.82
C ASN A 76 13.75 10.98 -12.89
N LEU A 77 14.57 10.25 -13.67
CA LEU A 77 14.47 8.79 -13.82
C LEU A 77 15.46 8.02 -12.93
N SER A 78 15.96 8.65 -11.86
CA SER A 78 16.94 8.06 -10.95
C SER A 78 16.43 6.79 -10.26
N ILE A 79 15.11 6.63 -10.08
CA ILE A 79 14.51 5.38 -9.57
C ILE A 79 14.82 4.17 -10.46
N PHE A 80 15.01 4.38 -11.76
CA PHE A 80 15.34 3.32 -12.72
C PHE A 80 16.84 3.24 -13.03
N THR A 81 17.48 4.40 -13.19
CA THR A 81 18.87 4.48 -13.67
C THR A 81 19.89 4.54 -12.53
N GLY A 82 19.47 4.94 -11.33
CA GLY A 82 20.35 5.26 -10.20
C GLY A 82 21.22 6.51 -10.43
N LYS A 83 20.94 7.32 -11.44
CA LYS A 83 21.76 8.48 -11.84
C LYS A 83 20.93 9.77 -11.82
N LEU A 84 21.58 10.88 -11.48
CA LEU A 84 21.01 12.23 -11.46
C LEU A 84 21.89 13.18 -12.29
N PRO A 85 21.31 14.10 -13.09
CA PRO A 85 22.09 15.15 -13.75
C PRO A 85 22.85 16.03 -12.75
N LEU A 86 24.05 16.48 -13.12
CA LEU A 86 24.91 17.29 -12.25
C LEU A 86 24.21 18.59 -11.82
N GLU A 87 23.61 19.32 -12.76
CA GLU A 87 22.89 20.58 -12.50
C GLU A 87 21.76 20.41 -11.48
N GLN A 88 20.96 19.33 -11.61
CA GLN A 88 19.92 19.01 -10.62
C GLN A 88 20.52 18.66 -9.25
N MET A 89 21.66 17.99 -9.23
CA MET A 89 22.37 17.67 -7.99
C MET A 89 22.93 18.92 -7.30
N GLU A 90 23.41 19.90 -8.08
CA GLU A 90 23.85 21.21 -7.59
C GLU A 90 22.67 21.97 -6.97
N GLU A 91 21.53 22.04 -7.66
CA GLU A 91 20.35 22.77 -7.21
C GLU A 91 19.70 22.13 -5.98
N GLU A 92 19.42 20.83 -6.02
CA GLU A 92 18.59 20.15 -5.02
C GLU A 92 19.40 19.44 -3.92
N HIS A 93 20.69 19.15 -4.16
CA HIS A 93 21.51 18.28 -3.30
C HIS A 93 22.98 18.72 -3.12
N GLN A 94 23.26 20.03 -3.18
CA GLN A 94 24.64 20.58 -3.15
C GLN A 94 25.59 19.97 -2.10
N LEU A 95 25.14 19.71 -0.87
CA LEU A 95 26.01 19.18 0.19
C LEU A 95 26.39 17.71 -0.07
N GLU A 96 25.51 16.94 -0.72
CA GLU A 96 25.86 15.59 -1.16
C GLU A 96 26.85 15.64 -2.32
N LEU A 97 26.70 16.61 -3.24
CA LEU A 97 27.65 16.80 -4.33
C LEU A 97 29.04 17.18 -3.81
N GLU A 98 29.12 18.14 -2.89
CA GLU A 98 30.37 18.56 -2.23
C GLU A 98 31.01 17.40 -1.47
N ARG A 99 30.21 16.59 -0.75
CA ARG A 99 30.69 15.38 -0.07
C ARG A 99 31.34 14.40 -1.04
N LEU A 100 30.70 14.15 -2.18
CA LEU A 100 31.23 13.25 -3.21
C LEU A 100 32.47 13.82 -3.90
N ALA A 101 32.48 15.13 -4.18
CA ALA A 101 33.62 15.82 -4.79
C ALA A 101 34.84 15.85 -3.85
N ALA A 102 34.63 15.92 -2.53
CA ALA A 102 35.67 15.82 -1.52
C ALA A 102 36.20 14.39 -1.29
N GLY A 103 35.76 13.40 -2.09
CA GLY A 103 36.16 12.01 -1.95
C GLY A 103 35.48 11.28 -0.80
N GLY A 104 34.32 11.78 -0.34
CA GLY A 104 33.53 11.12 0.70
C GLY A 104 33.16 9.69 0.29
N GLU A 105 33.14 8.79 1.27
CA GLU A 105 32.86 7.39 1.01
C GLU A 105 31.49 7.20 0.35
N LEU A 106 31.51 6.47 -0.77
CA LEU A 106 30.31 5.91 -1.36
C LEU A 106 29.67 4.95 -0.38
N TRP A 107 28.34 4.87 -0.42
CA TRP A 107 27.63 3.87 0.37
C TRP A 107 28.17 2.48 0.04
N PRO A 108 28.54 1.66 1.05
CA PRO A 108 29.16 0.38 0.81
C PRO A 108 28.27 -0.46 -0.09
N GLN A 109 28.73 -0.72 -1.31
CA GLN A 109 28.06 -1.60 -2.25
C GLN A 109 28.59 -3.01 -1.99
N PRO A 110 27.75 -3.97 -1.57
CA PRO A 110 28.17 -5.37 -1.46
C PRO A 110 28.64 -5.88 -2.82
N GLU A 111 29.55 -6.86 -2.83
CA GLU A 111 29.99 -7.50 -4.07
C GLU A 111 28.78 -8.03 -4.89
N ALA A 112 28.86 -7.99 -6.21
CA ALA A 112 27.74 -8.36 -7.09
C ALA A 112 27.20 -9.78 -6.81
N LYS A 113 28.07 -10.73 -6.46
CA LYS A 113 27.70 -12.10 -6.10
C LYS A 113 26.90 -12.15 -4.78
N ASP A 114 27.29 -11.33 -3.81
CA ASP A 114 26.58 -11.21 -2.54
C ASP A 114 25.23 -10.51 -2.71
N LEU A 115 25.15 -9.49 -3.57
CA LEU A 115 23.89 -8.84 -3.91
C LEU A 115 22.89 -9.81 -4.53
N HIS A 116 23.32 -10.66 -5.46
CA HIS A 116 22.46 -11.64 -6.09
C HIS A 116 21.93 -12.67 -5.07
N ARG A 117 22.82 -13.22 -4.22
CA ARG A 117 22.45 -14.15 -3.16
C ARG A 117 21.47 -13.52 -2.17
N ARG A 118 21.77 -12.32 -1.67
CA ARG A 118 20.90 -11.57 -0.76
C ARG A 118 19.55 -11.27 -1.38
N ARG A 119 19.52 -10.89 -2.67
CA ARG A 119 18.28 -10.61 -3.40
C ARG A 119 17.41 -11.87 -3.51
N ILE A 120 17.97 -13.01 -3.90
CA ILE A 120 17.21 -14.27 -3.98
C ILE A 120 16.66 -14.64 -2.62
N ILE A 121 17.50 -14.63 -1.58
CA ILE A 121 17.07 -14.93 -0.21
C ILE A 121 15.95 -13.99 0.22
N PHE A 122 16.11 -12.68 -0.02
CA PHE A 122 15.12 -11.69 0.32
C PHE A 122 13.80 -11.93 -0.42
N ILE A 123 13.83 -12.18 -1.73
CA ILE A 123 12.61 -12.43 -2.52
C ILE A 123 11.92 -13.71 -2.02
N VAL A 124 12.66 -14.80 -1.88
CA VAL A 124 12.11 -16.09 -1.41
C VAL A 124 11.53 -15.95 -0.01
N ALA A 125 12.28 -15.36 0.93
CA ALA A 125 11.81 -15.12 2.29
C ALA A 125 10.60 -14.18 2.32
N SER A 126 10.61 -13.10 1.53
CA SER A 126 9.50 -12.15 1.45
C SER A 126 8.25 -12.78 0.85
N VAL A 127 8.36 -13.62 -0.18
CA VAL A 127 7.22 -14.31 -0.79
C VAL A 127 6.67 -15.37 0.17
N LEU A 128 7.53 -16.20 0.75
CA LEU A 128 7.10 -17.29 1.62
C LEU A 128 6.56 -16.79 2.97
N VAL A 129 7.28 -15.87 3.61
CA VAL A 129 6.92 -15.36 4.95
C VAL A 129 5.97 -14.18 4.82
N GLY A 130 6.37 -13.14 4.11
CA GLY A 130 5.54 -11.93 3.96
C GLY A 130 4.29 -12.19 3.12
N GLY A 131 4.46 -12.78 1.93
CA GLY A 131 3.36 -13.13 1.03
C GLY A 131 2.48 -14.23 1.62
N GLY A 132 3.06 -15.26 2.23
CA GLY A 132 2.32 -16.30 2.94
C GLY A 132 1.52 -15.74 4.13
N ALA A 133 2.12 -14.89 4.97
CA ALA A 133 1.43 -14.26 6.09
C ALA A 133 0.34 -13.30 5.62
N LEU A 134 0.59 -12.50 4.57
CA LEU A 134 -0.41 -11.62 3.98
C LEU A 134 -1.57 -12.42 3.39
N LEU A 135 -1.28 -13.49 2.64
CA LEU A 135 -2.31 -14.37 2.08
C LEU A 135 -3.12 -15.04 3.20
N ALA A 136 -2.46 -15.56 4.22
CA ALA A 136 -3.14 -16.13 5.39
C ALA A 136 -4.01 -15.09 6.10
N LEU A 137 -3.51 -13.87 6.26
CA LEU A 137 -4.27 -12.76 6.85
C LEU A 137 -5.49 -12.40 6.01
N VAL A 138 -5.35 -12.33 4.68
CA VAL A 138 -6.46 -12.03 3.76
C VAL A 138 -7.49 -13.17 3.75
N VAL A 139 -7.05 -14.43 3.68
CA VAL A 139 -7.94 -15.60 3.73
C VAL A 139 -8.66 -15.65 5.08
N TRP A 140 -7.93 -15.48 6.18
CA TRP A 140 -8.51 -15.41 7.52
C TRP A 140 -9.52 -14.27 7.62
N ALA A 141 -9.16 -13.05 7.20
CA ALA A 141 -10.05 -11.88 7.26
C ALA A 141 -11.31 -12.05 6.41
N ALA A 142 -11.18 -12.60 5.19
CA ALA A 142 -12.31 -12.85 4.28
C ALA A 142 -13.21 -14.01 4.74
N THR A 143 -12.67 -15.01 5.43
CA THR A 143 -13.45 -16.15 5.97
C THR A 143 -14.03 -15.88 7.36
N PHE A 144 -13.46 -14.93 8.09
CA PHE A 144 -13.94 -14.47 9.40
C PHE A 144 -15.12 -13.48 9.30
N GLU A 145 -15.50 -13.03 8.10
CA GLU A 145 -16.60 -12.07 7.92
C GLU A 145 -17.92 -12.61 8.50
N GLN A 146 -18.38 -11.97 9.59
CA GLN A 146 -19.75 -12.12 10.05
C GLN A 146 -20.62 -11.21 9.17
N THR A 147 -21.28 -11.78 8.17
CA THR A 147 -22.19 -11.01 7.32
C THR A 147 -23.54 -10.87 8.01
N ALA A 148 -24.17 -9.69 7.88
CA ALA A 148 -25.51 -9.44 8.40
C ALA A 148 -26.62 -10.16 7.59
N VAL A 149 -26.27 -10.84 6.50
CA VAL A 149 -27.21 -11.56 5.65
C VAL A 149 -27.49 -12.92 6.28
N THR A 150 -28.66 -13.07 6.88
CA THR A 150 -29.18 -14.39 7.24
C THR A 150 -29.36 -15.19 5.95
N THR A 151 -28.63 -16.30 5.78
CA THR A 151 -28.87 -17.21 4.66
C THR A 151 -30.30 -17.73 4.78
N ILE A 152 -31.19 -17.30 3.88
CA ILE A 152 -32.55 -17.84 3.82
C ILE A 152 -32.41 -19.35 3.60
N PRO A 153 -33.05 -20.22 4.42
CA PRO A 153 -32.96 -21.65 4.19
C PRO A 153 -33.43 -21.94 2.76
N ARG A 154 -32.69 -22.78 2.04
CA ARG A 154 -33.07 -23.20 0.70
C ARG A 154 -34.49 -23.74 0.76
N VAL A 155 -35.44 -23.03 0.17
CA VAL A 155 -36.83 -23.45 0.12
C VAL A 155 -36.89 -24.66 -0.80
N THR A 156 -36.73 -25.86 -0.25
CA THR A 156 -37.01 -27.13 -0.92
C THR A 156 -38.51 -27.33 -0.92
N ARG A 157 -39.26 -26.47 -1.62
CA ARG A 157 -40.64 -26.82 -1.95
C ARG A 157 -40.54 -27.91 -3.00
N GLU A 158 -41.18 -29.04 -2.74
CA GLU A 158 -41.45 -30.02 -3.78
C GLU A 158 -42.17 -29.28 -4.91
N VAL A 159 -41.54 -29.27 -6.09
CA VAL A 159 -42.17 -28.71 -7.29
C VAL A 159 -43.39 -29.58 -7.54
N PHE A 160 -44.58 -29.01 -7.35
CA PHE A 160 -45.81 -29.70 -7.70
C PHE A 160 -45.78 -29.97 -9.21
N VAL A 161 -45.52 -31.22 -9.58
CA VAL A 161 -45.66 -31.70 -10.96
C VAL A 161 -47.12 -32.13 -11.08
N PRO A 162 -47.98 -31.38 -11.80
CA PRO A 162 -49.34 -31.85 -12.04
C PRO A 162 -49.28 -33.20 -12.75
N LEU A 163 -50.02 -34.19 -12.25
CA LEU A 163 -50.21 -35.47 -12.92
C LEU A 163 -50.66 -35.19 -14.35
N ALA A 164 -49.93 -35.72 -15.33
CA ALA A 164 -50.31 -35.60 -16.73
C ALA A 164 -51.74 -36.11 -16.90
N THR A 165 -52.62 -35.27 -17.45
CA THR A 165 -53.99 -35.65 -17.79
C THR A 165 -53.92 -36.87 -18.71
N PRO A 166 -54.64 -37.97 -18.42
CA PRO A 166 -54.63 -39.12 -19.32
C PRO A 166 -55.13 -38.67 -20.70
N LEU A 167 -54.36 -38.98 -21.74
CA LEU A 167 -54.78 -38.77 -23.13
C LEU A 167 -56.00 -39.66 -23.42
N PRO A 168 -56.93 -39.19 -24.26
CA PRO A 168 -58.20 -39.86 -24.55
C PRO A 168 -58.03 -41.23 -25.21
#